data_AF-A0A7S0T6U7-F1
#
_entry.id   AF-A0A7S0T6U7-F1
#
_cell.length_a   1.000
_cell.length_b   1.000
_cell.length_c   1.000
_cell.angle_alpha   90.00
_cell.angle_beta   90.00
_cell.angle_gamma   90.00
#
_symmetry.space_group_name_H-M   'P 1'
#
loop_
_entity.id
_entity.type
_entity.pdbx_description
1 polymer ?
#
loop_
_entity_poly.entity_id
_entity_poly.type
_entity_poly.pdbx_seq_one_letter_code
_entity_poly.pdbx_strand_id
1 'polypeptide(L)'
;DTAKFPRVAALINELHDMGFLVMLWVPPFVTAQSSNMEFARESGFLLNGGELVTWWQGRGALLDVFNADAVAWWKSSLRELMRETGIDGIKFDAGEANFIPIGARLGGGEHS
;
A
#
# COMPACT_ATOMS: atom_id res chain seq x y z
N ASP A 1 -10.79 -6.37 2.58
CA ASP A 1 -12.22 -6.24 2.18
C ASP A 1 -12.98 -7.37 2.83
N THR A 2 -13.62 -7.09 3.96
CA THR A 2 -14.38 -8.08 4.73
C THR A 2 -15.69 -8.48 4.05
N ALA A 3 -16.19 -7.71 3.08
CA ALA A 3 -17.36 -8.11 2.31
C ALA A 3 -17.01 -9.25 1.34
N LYS A 4 -15.81 -9.21 0.74
CA LYS A 4 -15.30 -10.30 -0.12
C LYS A 4 -14.67 -11.45 0.64
N PHE A 5 -13.94 -11.13 1.71
CA PHE A 5 -13.19 -12.09 2.53
C PHE A 5 -13.52 -11.91 4.02
N PRO A 6 -14.73 -12.31 4.46
CA PRO A 6 -15.20 -12.04 5.82
C PRO A 6 -14.42 -12.79 6.90
N ARG A 7 -13.79 -13.93 6.57
CA ARG A 7 -13.00 -14.75 7.49
C ARG A 7 -11.63 -15.07 6.87
N VAL A 8 -10.91 -14.03 6.46
CA VAL A 8 -9.65 -14.17 5.72
C VAL A 8 -8.61 -15.04 6.43
N ALA A 9 -8.47 -14.92 7.76
CA ALA A 9 -7.53 -15.74 8.53
C ALA A 9 -7.90 -17.24 8.52
N ALA A 10 -9.19 -17.56 8.61
CA ALA A 10 -9.64 -18.94 8.51
C ALA A 10 -9.39 -19.53 7.12
N LEU A 11 -9.66 -18.76 6.07
CA LEU A 11 -9.37 -19.15 4.69
C LEU A 11 -7.86 -19.41 4.48
N ILE A 12 -7.00 -18.55 5.03
CA ILE A 12 -5.55 -18.72 4.93
C ILE A 12 -5.11 -20.00 5.67
N ASN A 13 -5.64 -20.25 6.87
CA ASN A 13 -5.34 -21.48 7.60
C ASN A 13 -5.75 -22.73 6.80
N GLU A 14 -6.92 -22.74 6.15
CA GLU A 14 -7.34 -23.85 5.28
C GLU A 14 -6.36 -24.06 4.11
N LEU A 15 -5.86 -22.99 3.50
CA LEU A 15 -4.85 -23.07 2.44
C LEU A 15 -3.51 -23.59 2.96
N HIS A 16 -3.12 -23.20 4.17
CA HIS A 16 -1.94 -23.71 4.84
C HIS A 16 -2.05 -25.20 5.17
N ASP A 17 -3.21 -25.67 5.62
CA ASP A 17 -3.48 -27.10 5.86
C ASP A 17 -3.36 -27.94 4.58
N MET A 18 -3.58 -27.32 3.42
CA MET A 18 -3.38 -27.92 2.09
C MET A 18 -1.92 -27.83 1.59
N GLY A 19 -1.01 -27.22 2.36
CA GLY A 19 0.40 -27.08 2.04
C GLY A 19 0.74 -25.90 1.11
N PHE A 20 -0.18 -24.94 0.92
CA PHE A 20 0.09 -23.74 0.13
C PHE A 20 0.66 -22.62 0.98
N LEU A 21 1.50 -21.79 0.36
CA LEU A 21 1.84 -20.46 0.88
C LEU A 21 0.91 -19.42 0.26
N VAL A 22 0.51 -18.42 1.03
CA VAL A 22 -0.39 -17.36 0.61
C VAL A 22 0.35 -16.02 0.57
N MET A 23 0.40 -15.40 -0.61
CA MET A 23 0.96 -14.06 -0.79
C MET A 23 -0.09 -13.06 -1.26
N LEU A 24 0.00 -11.82 -0.77
CA LEU A 24 -0.83 -10.72 -1.26
C LEU A 24 -0.09 -9.86 -2.27
N TRP A 25 -0.83 -9.43 -3.29
CA TRP A 25 -0.38 -8.43 -4.25
C TRP A 25 -0.65 -7.03 -3.70
N VAL A 26 0.40 -6.22 -3.52
CA VAL A 26 0.32 -4.87 -2.96
C VAL A 26 0.98 -3.87 -3.91
N PRO A 27 0.20 -2.95 -4.50
CA PRO A 27 0.74 -1.88 -5.33
C PRO A 27 1.06 -0.62 -4.48
N PRO A 28 1.88 0.33 -4.96
CA PRO A 28 2.26 1.54 -4.21
C PRO A 28 1.20 2.65 -4.25
N PHE A 29 -0.08 2.31 -4.47
CA PHE A 29 -1.17 3.27 -4.61
C PHE A 29 -2.15 3.19 -3.44
N VAL A 30 -2.48 4.34 -2.85
CA VAL A 30 -3.59 4.52 -1.93
C VAL A 30 -4.78 5.06 -2.72
N THR A 31 -5.86 4.29 -2.80
CA THR A 31 -7.07 4.71 -3.52
C THR A 31 -7.90 5.67 -2.67
N ALA A 32 -8.68 6.54 -3.32
CA ALA A 32 -9.51 7.53 -2.61
C ALA A 32 -10.57 6.89 -1.68
N GLN A 33 -10.96 5.64 -1.94
CA GLN A 33 -11.91 4.88 -1.12
C GLN A 33 -11.24 4.15 0.05
N SER A 34 -9.91 4.19 0.15
CA SER A 34 -9.19 3.60 1.27
C SER A 34 -9.44 4.39 2.55
N SER A 35 -9.68 3.68 3.66
CA SER A 35 -9.74 4.28 4.99
C SER A 35 -8.45 5.01 5.38
N ASN A 36 -7.34 4.70 4.73
CA ASN A 36 -6.02 5.28 5.02
C ASN A 36 -5.73 6.56 4.22
N MET A 37 -6.58 6.95 3.26
CA MET A 37 -6.31 8.05 2.35
C MET A 37 -6.15 9.39 3.08
N GLU A 38 -7.08 9.72 3.98
CA GLU A 38 -7.06 10.99 4.71
C GLU A 38 -5.83 11.09 5.61
N PHE A 39 -5.58 10.06 6.42
CA PHE A 39 -4.40 9.99 7.29
C PHE A 39 -3.09 10.11 6.51
N ALA A 40 -2.94 9.36 5.41
CA ALA A 40 -1.72 9.39 4.61
C ALA A 40 -1.50 10.76 3.95
N ARG A 41 -2.58 11.44 3.56
CA ARG A 41 -2.51 12.79 3.01
C ARG A 41 -2.10 13.82 4.07
N GLU A 42 -2.73 13.81 5.23
CA GLU A 42 -2.44 14.75 6.32
C GLU A 42 -1.04 14.56 6.91
N SER A 43 -0.55 13.32 6.93
CA SER A 43 0.79 12.99 7.40
C SER A 43 1.90 13.29 6.37
N GLY A 44 1.55 13.76 5.17
CA GLY A 44 2.53 14.02 4.10
C GLY A 44 3.18 12.74 3.56
N PHE A 45 2.50 11.61 3.64
CA PHE A 45 3.03 10.30 3.21
C PHE A 45 2.78 10.00 1.73
N LEU A 46 2.07 10.88 1.03
CA LEU A 46 1.72 10.73 -0.38
C LEU A 46 2.45 11.77 -1.23
N LEU A 47 2.91 11.36 -2.42
CA LEU A 47 3.51 12.27 -3.40
C LEU A 47 2.52 13.37 -3.80
N ASN A 48 3.05 14.57 -4.07
CA ASN A 48 2.28 15.74 -4.50
C ASN A 48 1.03 16.03 -3.65
N GLY A 49 1.10 15.77 -2.33
CA GLY A 49 -0.03 16.00 -1.43
C GLY A 49 -1.24 15.09 -1.69
N GLY A 50 -1.01 13.91 -2.26
CA GLY A 50 -2.07 12.94 -2.55
C GLY A 50 -2.75 13.13 -3.90
N GLU A 51 -2.10 13.78 -4.86
CA GLU A 51 -2.58 13.87 -6.23
C GLU A 51 -2.83 12.47 -6.83
N LEU A 52 -4.00 12.27 -7.44
CA LEU A 52 -4.39 10.98 -8.00
C LEU A 52 -3.85 10.80 -9.41
N VAL A 53 -2.97 9.82 -9.58
CA VAL A 53 -2.47 9.37 -10.88
C VAL A 53 -3.33 8.23 -11.43
N THR A 54 -3.34 8.08 -12.75
CA THR A 54 -4.01 6.97 -13.44
C THR A 54 -3.02 5.83 -13.66
N TRP A 55 -3.44 4.62 -13.32
CA TRP A 55 -2.72 3.37 -13.53
C TRP A 55 -3.70 2.28 -14.02
N TRP A 56 -3.22 1.10 -14.41
CA TRP A 56 -4.08 0.11 -15.10
C TRP A 56 -5.22 -0.47 -14.23
N GLN A 57 -5.22 -0.27 -12.91
CA GLN A 57 -6.32 -0.63 -12.00
C GLN A 57 -7.17 0.58 -11.55
N GLY A 58 -7.01 1.75 -12.20
CA GLY A 58 -7.83 2.94 -11.94
C GLY A 58 -7.01 4.14 -11.50
N ARG A 59 -7.40 4.77 -10.38
CA ARG A 59 -6.74 5.98 -9.87
C ARG A 59 -6.34 5.84 -8.41
N GLY A 60 -5.16 6.33 -8.07
CA GLY A 60 -4.66 6.31 -6.69
C GLY A 60 -3.56 7.34 -6.48
N ALA A 61 -3.35 7.71 -5.22
CA ALA A 61 -2.21 8.52 -4.82
C ALA A 61 -1.00 7.61 -4.58
N LEU A 62 0.18 8.07 -4.97
CA LEU A 62 1.42 7.32 -4.76
C LEU A 62 1.96 7.54 -3.35
N LEU A 63 2.40 6.46 -2.71
CA LEU A 63 3.21 6.54 -1.49
C LEU A 63 4.53 7.27 -1.79
N ASP A 64 4.92 8.22 -0.93
CA ASP A 64 6.23 8.84 -1.00
C ASP A 64 7.29 7.91 -0.39
N VAL A 65 7.89 7.07 -1.22
CA VAL A 65 8.95 6.13 -0.80
C VAL A 65 10.27 6.80 -0.44
N PHE A 66 10.42 8.11 -0.67
CA PHE A 66 11.59 8.89 -0.25
C PHE A 66 11.41 9.50 1.14
N ASN A 67 10.17 9.52 1.67
CA ASN A 67 9.88 9.88 3.04
C ASN A 67 10.05 8.65 3.96
N ALA A 68 11.05 8.68 4.84
CA ALA A 68 11.35 7.57 5.73
C ALA A 68 10.19 7.24 6.69
N ASP A 69 9.43 8.23 7.15
CA ASP A 69 8.28 8.04 8.03
C ASP A 69 7.11 7.40 7.28
N ALA A 70 6.89 7.79 6.02
CA ALA A 70 5.90 7.16 5.15
C ALA A 70 6.21 5.68 4.91
N VAL A 71 7.50 5.37 4.65
CA VAL A 71 7.99 3.99 4.49
C VAL A 71 7.85 3.20 5.79
N ALA A 72 8.15 3.81 6.94
CA ALA A 72 8.03 3.17 8.24
C ALA A 72 6.57 2.82 8.56
N TRP A 73 5.66 3.78 8.34
CA TRP A 73 4.22 3.59 8.48
C TRP A 73 3.71 2.45 7.59
N TRP A 74 4.00 2.51 6.29
CA TRP A 74 3.54 1.51 5.33
C TRP A 74 4.04 0.10 5.69
N LYS A 75 5.33 -0.03 6.03
CA LYS A 75 5.89 -1.32 6.50
C LYS A 75 5.22 -1.80 7.78
N SER A 76 4.85 -0.91 8.69
CA SER A 76 4.14 -1.28 9.92
C SER A 76 2.75 -1.83 9.62
N SER A 77 2.00 -1.16 8.74
CA SER A 77 0.68 -1.63 8.30
C SER A 77 0.74 -2.98 7.61
N LEU A 78 1.77 -3.24 6.78
CA LEU A 78 1.96 -4.55 6.15
C LEU A 78 2.26 -5.64 7.18
N ARG A 79 3.14 -5.37 8.16
CA ARG A 79 3.43 -6.35 9.23
C ARG A 79 2.21 -6.65 10.08
N GLU A 80 1.40 -5.65 10.37
CA GLU A 80 0.14 -5.81 11.09
C GLU A 80 -0.84 -6.69 10.30
N LEU A 81 -1.03 -6.40 9.01
CA LEU A 81 -1.83 -7.24 8.13
C LEU A 81 -1.32 -8.69 8.10
N MET A 82 -0.01 -8.90 7.99
CA MET A 82 0.59 -10.24 8.03
C MET A 82 0.28 -10.96 9.33
N ARG A 83 0.44 -10.28 10.47
CA ARG A 83 0.17 -10.84 11.80
C ARG A 83 -1.31 -11.19 12.00
N GLU A 84 -2.22 -10.36 11.51
CA GLU A 84 -3.67 -10.54 11.70
C GLU A 84 -4.27 -11.60 10.79
N THR A 85 -3.72 -11.76 9.58
CA THR A 85 -4.29 -12.64 8.55
C THR A 85 -3.54 -13.95 8.40
N GLY A 86 -2.25 -14.01 8.73
CA GLY A 86 -1.41 -15.18 8.56
C GLY A 86 -0.78 -15.33 7.17
N ILE A 87 -0.88 -14.32 6.28
CA ILE A 87 -0.22 -14.37 4.98
C ILE A 87 1.31 -14.48 5.11
N ASP A 88 1.94 -15.23 4.21
CA ASP A 88 3.37 -15.56 4.26
C ASP A 88 4.26 -14.48 3.63
N GLY A 89 3.70 -13.68 2.72
CA GLY A 89 4.47 -12.71 1.99
C GLY A 89 3.66 -11.69 1.19
N ILE A 90 4.39 -10.71 0.67
CA ILE A 90 3.85 -9.63 -0.14
C ILE A 90 4.60 -9.61 -1.47
N LYS A 91 3.86 -9.62 -2.58
CA LYS A 91 4.37 -9.30 -3.91
C LYS A 91 4.10 -7.82 -4.18
N PHE A 92 5.16 -7.03 -4.28
CA PHE A 92 5.08 -5.65 -4.75
C PHE A 92 5.08 -5.59 -6.29
N ASP A 93 4.29 -4.70 -6.86
CA ASP A 93 4.11 -4.55 -8.31
C ASP A 93 3.70 -3.11 -8.65
N ALA A 94 3.69 -2.76 -9.94
CA ALA A 94 3.30 -1.42 -10.41
C ALA A 94 4.23 -0.26 -9.94
N GLY A 95 5.51 -0.57 -9.71
CA GLY A 95 6.53 0.39 -9.25
C GLY A 95 7.25 1.14 -10.39
N GLU A 96 6.73 1.11 -11.61
CA GLU A 96 7.34 1.73 -12.77
C GLU A 96 7.32 3.26 -12.69
N ALA A 97 8.41 3.90 -13.12
CA ALA A 97 8.57 5.34 -13.03
C ALA A 97 7.58 6.14 -13.88
N ASN A 98 6.94 5.50 -14.88
CA ASN A 98 5.92 6.14 -15.71
C ASN A 98 4.64 6.52 -14.93
N PHE A 99 4.43 5.97 -13.73
CA PHE A 99 3.33 6.36 -12.85
C PHE A 99 3.67 7.57 -11.97
N ILE A 100 4.94 7.93 -11.84
CA ILE A 100 5.38 9.10 -11.09
C ILE A 100 5.14 10.35 -11.95
N PRO A 101 4.37 11.35 -11.49
CA PRO A 101 4.14 12.58 -12.24
C PRO A 101 5.44 13.30 -12.59
N ILE A 102 5.51 13.85 -13.81
CA ILE A 102 6.62 14.72 -14.20
C ILE A 102 6.61 15.96 -13.28
N GLY A 103 7.73 16.19 -12.59
CA GLY A 103 7.85 17.28 -11.61
C GLY A 103 7.33 16.93 -10.21
N ALA A 104 7.13 15.64 -9.89
CA ALA A 104 6.77 15.20 -8.55
C ALA A 104 7.74 15.78 -7.51
N ARG A 105 7.17 16.39 -6.46
CA ARG A 105 7.93 16.87 -5.30
C ARG A 105 8.08 15.71 -4.33
N LEU A 106 9.31 15.25 -4.19
CA LEU A 106 9.69 14.18 -3.27
C LEU A 106 10.02 14.78 -1.91
N GLY A 107 9.57 14.17 -0.81
CA GLY A 107 9.81 14.66 0.55
C GLY A 107 11.26 14.57 1.04
N GLY A 108 12.21 14.17 0.18
CA GLY A 108 13.64 14.03 0.53
C GLY A 108 14.47 15.31 0.40
N GLY A 109 13.88 16.43 -0.03
CA GLY A 109 14.55 17.74 -0.10
C GLY A 109 14.07 18.64 1.04
N GLU A 110 15.02 19.09 1.86
CA GLU A 110 14.82 19.88 3.08
C GLU A 110 13.69 20.91 2.98
N HIS A 111 12.84 20.92 4.01
CA HIS A 111 11.99 22.06 4.33
C HIS A 111 12.86 23.32 4.41
N SER A 112 12.66 24.25 3.47
CA SER A 112 13.04 25.66 3.58
C SER A 112 11.79 26.51 3.50
#